data_AF-A0A9E2VMQ0-F1
#
_entry.id   AF-A0A9E2VMQ0-F1
#
_cell.length_a   1.000
_cell.length_b   1.000
_cell.length_c   1.000
_cell.angle_alpha   90.00
_cell.angle_beta   90.00
_cell.angle_gamma   90.00
#
_symmetry.space_group_name_H-M   'P 1'
#
loop_
_entity.id
_entity.type
_entity.pdbx_description
1 polymer ?
#
loop_
_entity_poly.entity_id
_entity_poly.type
_entity_poly.pdbx_seq_one_letter_code
_entity_poly.pdbx_strand_id
1 'polypeptide(L)' 'MADLLQRECGVEVNRVKGSIQELSVQVGDQVVARKKWFRFPEDAALVGVVKQALAATA' A
#
# COMPACT_ATOMS: atom_id res chain seq x y z
N MET A 1 -4.03 8.75 1.85
CA MET A 1 -3.47 7.42 1.56
C MET A 1 -3.93 6.82 0.22
N ALA A 2 -5.18 6.34 0.07
CA ALA A 2 -5.60 5.72 -1.19
C ALA A 2 -5.57 6.68 -2.40
N ASP A 3 -6.13 7.88 -2.25
CA ASP A 3 -6.07 8.93 -3.29
C ASP A 3 -4.63 9.41 -3.58
N LEU A 4 -3.76 9.34 -2.59
CA LEU A 4 -2.35 9.73 -2.72
C LEU A 4 -1.60 8.69 -3.56
N LEU A 5 -1.80 7.40 -3.29
CA LEU A 5 -1.24 6.30 -4.09
C LEU A 5 -1.74 6.34 -5.54
N GLN A 6 -3.04 6.60 -5.74
CA GLN A 6 -3.61 6.76 -7.08
C GLN A 6 -2.94 7.89 -7.86
N ARG A 7 -2.73 9.05 -7.23
CA ARG A 7 -2.08 10.22 -7.84
C ARG A 7 -0.58 10.04 -8.07
N GLU A 8 0.14 9.50 -7.08
CA GLU A 8 1.61 9.42 -7.09
C GLU A 8 2.16 8.23 -7.88
N CYS A 9 1.42 7.11 -7.91
CA CYS A 9 1.85 5.89 -8.58
C CYS A 9 1.06 5.62 -9.87
N GLY A 10 0.00 6.38 -10.16
CA GLY A 10 -0.84 6.16 -11.33
C GLY A 10 -1.54 4.80 -11.34
N VAL A 11 -1.72 4.19 -10.17
CA VAL A 11 -2.30 2.84 -10.02
C VAL A 11 -3.75 2.90 -9.60
N GLU A 12 -4.53 1.90 -9.98
CA GLU A 12 -5.88 1.73 -9.48
C GLU A 12 -5.84 1.20 -8.03
N VAL A 13 -6.45 1.92 -7.09
CA VAL A 13 -6.47 1.53 -5.68
C VAL A 13 -7.83 0.96 -5.32
N ASN A 14 -7.89 -0.37 -5.18
CA ASN A 14 -9.09 -1.06 -4.73
C ASN A 14 -9.18 -1.08 -3.19
N ARG A 15 -10.21 -0.45 -2.65
CA ARG A 15 -10.49 -0.41 -1.21
C ARG A 15 -11.33 -1.62 -0.83
N VAL A 16 -10.68 -2.62 -0.22
CA VAL A 16 -11.37 -3.82 0.29
C VAL A 16 -11.59 -3.67 1.79
N LYS A 17 -12.79 -4.00 2.28
CA LYS A 17 -13.09 -3.98 3.71
C LYS A 17 -12.39 -5.15 4.41
N GLY A 18 -11.36 -4.84 5.20
CA GLY A 18 -10.66 -5.80 6.04
C GLY A 18 -11.29 -6.00 7.43
N SER A 19 -10.62 -6.79 8.26
CA SER A 19 -10.97 -7.01 9.68
C SER A 19 -10.86 -5.74 10.52
N ILE A 20 -11.54 -5.72 11.67
CA ILE A 20 -11.44 -4.63 12.65
C ILE A 20 -9.97 -4.37 12.99
N GLN A 21 -9.54 -3.11 12.83
CA GLN A 21 -8.19 -2.59 13.09
C GLN A 21 -7.05 -3.08 12.17
N GLU A 22 -7.31 -3.90 11.16
CA GLU A 22 -6.30 -4.26 10.16
C GLU A 22 -6.29 -3.28 8.98
N LEU A 23 -5.11 -2.79 8.62
CA LEU A 23 -4.88 -2.08 7.37
C LEU A 23 -3.68 -2.72 6.69
N SER A 24 -3.90 -3.27 5.51
CA SER A 24 -2.86 -3.86 4.67
C SER A 24 -2.89 -3.19 3.30
N VAL A 25 -1.71 -2.93 2.76
CA VAL A 25 -1.54 -2.50 1.37
C VAL A 25 -0.92 -3.68 0.63
N GLN A 26 -1.55 -4.05 -0.47
CA GLN A 26 -1.15 -5.17 -1.30
C GLN A 26 -0.98 -4.67 -2.73
N VAL A 27 0.07 -5.14 -3.40
CA VAL A 27 0.37 -4.89 -4.81
C VAL A 27 0.46 -6.25 -5.49
N GLY A 28 -0.47 -6.56 -6.38
CA GLY A 28 -0.60 -7.91 -6.94
C GLY A 28 -0.83 -8.96 -5.84
N ASP A 29 0.02 -9.98 -5.78
CA ASP A 29 0.01 -11.02 -4.74
C ASP A 29 0.90 -10.69 -3.53
N GLN A 30 1.56 -9.53 -3.52
CA GLN A 30 2.52 -9.16 -2.47
C GLN A 30 1.94 -8.15 -1.47
N VAL A 31 1.95 -8.50 -0.18
CA VAL A 31 1.63 -7.56 0.90
C VAL A 31 2.83 -6.67 1.18
N VAL A 32 2.69 -5.38 0.87
CA VAL A 32 3.79 -4.41 0.94
C VAL A 32 3.79 -3.59 2.21
N ALA A 33 2.63 -3.45 2.87
CA ALA A 33 2.52 -2.81 4.17
C ALA A 33 1.40 -3.45 5.00
N ARG A 34 1.60 -3.54 6.32
CA ARG A 34 0.62 -4.05 7.28
C ARG A 34 0.66 -3.24 8.57
N LYS A 35 -0.49 -2.77 9.05
CA LYS A 35 -0.66 -1.99 10.29
C LYS A 35 -0.36 -2.77 11.58
N LYS A 36 -0.27 -4.10 11.52
CA LYS A 36 0.21 -4.92 12.64
C LYS A 36 1.72 -4.76 12.89
N TRP A 37 2.47 -4.16 11.96
CA TRP A 37 3.78 -3.63 12.30
C TRP A 37 3.60 -2.40 13.17
N PHE A 38 4.30 -2.38 14.29
CA PHE A 38 4.27 -1.46 15.44
C PHE A 38 4.14 0.05 15.12
N ARG A 39 4.37 0.46 13.87
CA ARG A 39 4.15 1.79 13.34
C ARG A 39 3.61 1.66 11.91
N PHE A 40 2.51 2.35 11.62
CA PHE A 40 2.08 2.48 10.23
C PHE A 40 3.12 3.32 9.48
N PRO A 41 3.63 2.89 8.31
CA PRO A 41 4.60 3.68 7.56
C PRO A 41 4.00 5.02 7.15
N GLU A 42 4.80 6.08 7.22
CA GLU A 42 4.41 7.42 6.78
C GLU A 42 4.03 7.41 5.29
N ASP A 43 3.09 8.28 4.86
CA ASP A 43 2.55 8.29 3.49
C ASP A 43 3.66 8.29 2.41
N ALA A 44 4.76 9.02 2.63
CA ALA A 44 5.90 9.06 1.72
C ALA A 44 6.66 7.73 1.63
N ALA A 45 6.85 7.04 2.76
CA ALA A 45 7.47 5.72 2.77
C ALA A 45 6.56 4.68 2.10
N LEU A 46 5.24 4.81 2.28
CA LEU A 46 4.26 3.94 1.64
C LEU A 46 4.32 4.05 0.11
N VAL A 47 4.41 5.27 -0.43
CA VAL A 47 4.58 5.49 -1.88
C VAL A 47 5.86 4.84 -2.40
N GLY A 48 6.99 5.01 -1.70
CA GLY A 48 8.27 4.42 -2.09
C GLY A 48 8.20 2.88 -2.13
N VAL A 49 7.62 2.26 -1.12
CA VAL A 49 7.48 0.79 -1.05
C VAL A 49 6.52 0.30 -2.14
N VAL A 50 5.40 0.99 -2.38
CA VAL A 50 4.47 0.63 -3.47
C VAL A 50 5.15 0.76 -4.84
N LYS A 51 5.91 1.83 -5.10
CA LYS A 51 6.69 2.00 -6.34
C LYS A 51 7.72 0.89 -6.52
N GLN A 52 8.44 0.50 -5.47
CA GLN A 52 9.38 -0.62 -5.52
C GLN A 52 8.69 -1.95 -5.80
N ALA A 53 7.57 -2.23 -5.14
CA ALA A 53 6.83 -3.47 -5.35
C ALA A 53 6.25 -3.55 -6.77
N LEU A 54 5.74 -2.43 -7.30
CA LEU A 54 5.30 -2.33 -8.70
C LEU A 54 6.46 -2.60 -9.66
N ALA A 55 7.64 -2.01 -9.43
CA ALA A 55 8.82 -2.23 -10.25
C ALA A 55 9.35 -3.67 -10.16
N ALA A 56 9.19 -4.34 -9.01
CA ALA A 56 9.58 -5.74 -8.82
C ALA A 56 8.58 -6.75 -9.39
N THR A 57 7.34 -6.32 -9.66
CA THR A 57 6.27 -7.16 -10.23
C THR A 57 6.20 -7.05 -11.76
N ALA A 58 6.89 -6.06 -12.35
CA ALA A 58 6.93 -5.80 -13.80
C ALA A 58 7.92 -6.70 -14.56
#